data_AF-A0A381X7K4-F1
#
_entry.id   AF-A0A381X7K4-F1
#
_cell.length_a   1.000
_cell.length_b   1.000
_cell.length_c   1.000
_cell.angle_alpha   90.00
_cell.angle_beta   90.00
_cell.angle_gamma   90.00
#
_symmetry.space_group_name_H-M   'P 1'
#
loop_
_entity.id
_entity.type
_entity.pdbx_description
1 polymer ?
#
loop_
_entity_poly.entity_id
_entity_poly.type
_entity_poly.pdbx_seq_one_letter_code
_entity_poly.pdbx_strand_id
1 'polypeptide(L)'
;MSLKDRSVPNPDEFNKGGSKLEPDVLFGKHEQIYLALMLNRLKVDRLDPELYLNEMTRAHLNRGVIALGPRINDLSNFYELVKEERHDGN
;
A
#
# COMPACT_ATOMS: atom_id res chain seq x y z
N MET A 1 -4.55 -2.00 7.30
CA MET A 1 -4.13 -1.11 6.18
C MET A 1 -4.20 -1.82 4.84
N SER A 2 -4.33 -1.08 3.72
CA SER A 2 -4.63 -1.51 2.33
C SER A 2 -4.46 -3.00 1.96
N LEU A 3 -3.30 -3.63 2.17
CA LEU A 3 -3.10 -5.06 1.84
C LEU A 3 -3.92 -6.03 2.71
N LYS A 4 -4.30 -5.63 3.92
CA LYS A 4 -5.19 -6.37 4.85
C LYS A 4 -6.68 -6.22 4.49
N ASP A 5 -7.06 -5.23 3.70
CA ASP A 5 -8.45 -4.99 3.31
C ASP A 5 -8.87 -6.02 2.24
N ARG A 6 -10.01 -6.70 2.43
CA ARG A 6 -10.47 -7.76 1.53
C ARG A 6 -10.82 -7.25 0.13
N SER A 7 -11.18 -5.98 -0.01
CA SER A 7 -11.54 -5.39 -1.30
C SER A 7 -10.30 -5.12 -2.16
N VAL A 8 -10.45 -5.31 -3.47
CA VAL A 8 -9.48 -4.92 -4.49
C VAL A 8 -9.68 -3.43 -4.77
N PRO A 9 -8.66 -2.57 -4.67
CA PRO A 9 -8.81 -1.16 -4.99
C PRO A 9 -9.04 -1.00 -6.50
N ASN A 10 -9.94 -0.09 -6.89
CA ASN A 10 -10.18 0.27 -8.28
C ASN A 10 -9.11 1.30 -8.73
N PRO A 11 -8.20 0.97 -9.66
CA PRO A 11 -7.12 1.88 -10.05
C PRO A 11 -7.59 3.17 -10.73
N ASP A 12 -8.78 3.18 -11.32
CA ASP A 12 -9.32 4.33 -12.05
C ASP A 12 -9.88 5.42 -11.13
N GLU A 13 -10.04 5.12 -9.84
CA GLU A 13 -10.40 6.11 -8.81
C GLU A 13 -9.22 6.99 -8.39
N PHE A 14 -8.00 6.67 -8.84
CA PHE A 14 -6.79 7.35 -8.41
C PHE A 14 -6.10 8.12 -9.54
N ASN A 15 -5.56 9.30 -9.19
CA ASN A 15 -4.81 10.13 -10.12
C ASN A 15 -3.52 9.41 -10.60
N LYS A 16 -3.32 9.36 -11.92
CA LYS A 16 -2.16 8.71 -12.57
C LYS A 16 -1.07 9.73 -13.02
N GLY A 17 -1.33 11.04 -12.96
CA GLY A 17 -0.48 12.13 -13.45
C GLY A 17 0.58 12.64 -12.46
N GLY A 18 1.04 11.79 -11.54
CA GLY A 18 2.08 12.14 -10.56
C GLY A 18 3.51 11.98 -11.08
N SER A 19 4.47 12.03 -10.17
CA SER A 19 5.87 11.76 -10.49
C SER A 19 6.11 10.26 -10.67
N LYS A 20 6.98 9.90 -11.62
CA LYS A 20 7.52 8.54 -11.72
C LYS A 20 8.72 8.42 -10.80
N LEU A 21 8.71 7.41 -9.94
CA LEU A 21 9.82 7.06 -9.05
C LEU A 21 10.27 5.65 -9.36
N GLU A 22 11.58 5.41 -9.34
CA GLU A 22 12.12 4.06 -9.44
C GLU A 22 11.86 3.29 -8.13
N PRO A 23 11.67 1.95 -8.18
CA PRO A 23 11.33 1.16 -7.00
C PRO A 23 12.33 1.28 -5.85
N ASP A 24 13.64 1.35 -6.15
CA ASP A 24 14.70 1.52 -5.17
C ASP A 24 14.63 2.89 -4.48
N VAL A 25 14.22 3.93 -5.21
CA VAL A 25 13.98 5.26 -4.65
C VAL A 25 12.74 5.25 -3.73
N LEU A 26 11.68 4.56 -4.15
CA LEU A 26 10.41 4.54 -3.42
C LEU A 26 10.45 3.67 -2.15
N PHE A 27 11.08 2.49 -2.24
CA PHE A 27 11.05 1.48 -1.19
C PHE A 27 12.40 1.29 -0.48
N GLY A 28 13.50 1.81 -1.04
CA GLY A 28 14.84 1.66 -0.49
C GLY A 28 15.22 0.20 -0.27
N LYS A 29 15.90 -0.07 0.85
CA LYS A 29 16.32 -1.42 1.26
C LYS A 29 15.17 -2.43 1.45
N HIS A 30 13.92 -1.98 1.43
CA HIS A 30 12.75 -2.82 1.66
C HIS A 30 12.01 -3.20 0.37
N GLU A 31 12.52 -2.79 -0.80
CA GLU A 31 11.91 -3.06 -2.11
C GLU A 31 11.46 -4.52 -2.28
N GLN A 32 12.34 -5.48 -2.00
CA GLN A 32 12.04 -6.90 -2.18
C GLN A 32 10.89 -7.39 -1.27
N ILE A 33 10.76 -6.82 -0.07
CA ILE A 33 9.66 -7.16 0.84
C ILE A 33 8.34 -6.62 0.27
N TYR A 34 8.33 -5.37 -0.21
CA TYR A 34 7.14 -4.78 -0.83
C TYR A 34 6.73 -5.50 -2.11
N LEU A 35 7.71 -5.88 -2.95
CA LEU A 35 7.46 -6.68 -4.14
C LEU A 35 6.81 -8.01 -3.78
N ALA A 36 7.38 -8.76 -2.84
CA ALA A 36 6.81 -10.05 -2.42
C ALA A 36 5.38 -9.92 -1.88
N LEU A 37 5.11 -8.87 -1.09
CA LEU A 37 3.78 -8.57 -0.57
C LEU A 37 2.79 -8.24 -1.69
N MET A 38 3.19 -7.43 -2.66
CA MET A 38 2.36 -7.09 -3.82
C MET A 38 2.08 -8.29 -4.71
N LEU A 39 3.09 -9.14 -4.97
CA LEU A 39 2.91 -10.38 -5.74
C LEU A 39 1.93 -11.33 -5.04
N ASN A 40 2.06 -11.50 -3.72
CA ASN A 40 1.11 -12.28 -2.93
C ASN A 40 -0.31 -11.69 -3.05
N ARG A 41 -0.42 -10.37 -2.93
CA ARG A 41 -1.72 -9.70 -3.01
C ARG A 41 -2.40 -9.89 -4.37
N LEU A 42 -1.67 -9.72 -5.47
CA LEU A 42 -2.19 -9.94 -6.83
C LEU A 42 -2.65 -11.38 -7.03
N LYS A 43 -1.91 -12.35 -6.48
CA LYS A 43 -2.33 -13.76 -6.49
C LYS A 43 -3.65 -13.97 -5.75
N VAL A 44 -3.85 -13.35 -4.60
CA VAL A 44 -5.12 -13.40 -3.84
C VAL A 44 -6.26 -12.78 -4.64
N ASP A 45 -5.99 -11.65 -5.30
CA ASP A 45 -6.97 -10.92 -6.12
C ASP A 45 -7.17 -11.54 -7.52
N ARG A 46 -6.43 -12.60 -7.86
CA ARG A 46 -6.44 -13.30 -9.17
C ARG A 46 -6.09 -12.40 -10.35
N LEU A 47 -5.16 -11.47 -10.14
CA LEU A 47 -4.63 -10.56 -11.15
C LEU A 47 -3.25 -11.03 -11.61
N ASP A 48 -3.00 -10.93 -12.92
CA ASP A 48 -1.70 -11.23 -13.51
C ASP A 48 -0.65 -10.18 -13.11
N PRO A 49 0.43 -10.55 -12.41
CA PRO A 49 1.49 -9.61 -12.06
C PRO A 49 2.15 -8.93 -13.25
N GLU A 50 2.25 -9.59 -14.41
CA GLU A 50 2.89 -8.99 -15.59
C GLU A 50 2.11 -7.79 -16.12
N LEU A 51 0.78 -7.83 -15.97
CA LEU A 51 -0.13 -6.77 -16.44
C LEU A 51 -0.38 -5.72 -15.36
N TYR A 52 -0.54 -6.15 -14.10
CA TYR A 52 -1.16 -5.33 -13.07
C TYR A 52 -0.23 -4.85 -11.96
N LEU A 53 1.02 -5.33 -11.87
CA LEU A 53 1.89 -5.03 -10.72
C LEU A 53 2.05 -3.53 -10.46
N ASN A 54 2.41 -2.75 -11.47
CA ASN A 54 2.65 -1.32 -11.31
C ASN A 54 1.37 -0.53 -11.01
N GLU A 55 0.28 -0.86 -11.72
CA GLU A 55 -1.00 -0.17 -11.53
C GLU A 55 -1.60 -0.44 -10.15
N MET A 56 -1.59 -1.70 -9.71
CA MET A 56 -2.12 -2.09 -8.41
C MET A 56 -1.22 -1.65 -7.27
N THR A 57 0.11 -1.63 -7.45
CA THR A 57 1.02 -1.05 -6.44
C THR A 57 0.67 0.40 -6.18
N ARG A 58 0.46 1.19 -7.24
CA ARG A 58 0.00 2.59 -7.13
C ARG A 58 -1.37 2.68 -6.45
N ALA A 59 -2.35 1.87 -6.87
CA ALA A 59 -3.70 1.89 -6.29
C ALA A 59 -3.69 1.57 -4.79
N HIS A 60 -2.92 0.56 -4.38
CA HIS A 60 -2.77 0.19 -2.97
C HIS A 60 -2.06 1.25 -2.14
N LEU A 61 -1.04 1.91 -2.68
CA LEU A 61 -0.37 3.04 -2.04
C LEU A 61 -1.34 4.21 -1.84
N ASN A 62 -2.06 4.63 -2.88
CA ASN A 62 -3.04 5.70 -2.79
C ASN A 62 -4.15 5.40 -1.77
N ARG A 63 -4.72 4.19 -1.81
CA ARG A 63 -5.69 3.76 -0.79
C ARG A 63 -5.09 3.78 0.62
N GLY A 64 -3.84 3.34 0.77
CA GLY A 64 -3.11 3.37 2.04
C GLY A 64 -2.96 4.79 2.59
N VAL A 65 -2.54 5.73 1.74
CA VAL A 65 -2.39 7.15 2.09
C VAL A 65 -3.74 7.77 2.47
N ILE A 66 -4.80 7.52 1.70
CA ILE A 66 -6.15 8.04 2.00
C ILE A 66 -6.67 7.49 3.33
N ALA A 67 -6.46 6.20 3.61
CA ALA A 67 -6.86 5.58 4.87
C ALA A 67 -6.04 6.06 6.07
N LEU A 68 -4.78 6.45 5.86
CA LEU A 68 -3.89 6.95 6.91
C LEU A 68 -4.06 8.45 7.16
N GLY A 69 -4.35 9.25 6.13
CA GLY A 69 -4.38 10.71 6.19
C GLY A 69 -5.17 11.26 7.37
N PRO A 70 -6.43 10.86 7.60
CA PRO A 70 -7.24 11.34 8.72
C PRO A 70 -6.65 11.01 10.10
N ARG A 71 -5.78 9.99 10.19
CA ARG A 71 -5.17 9.48 11.43
C ARG A 71 -3.80 10.12 11.70
N ILE A 72 -3.28 10.94 10.80
CA ILE A 72 -1.93 11.54 10.93
C ILE A 72 -2.06 13.05 10.78
N ASN A 73 -2.40 13.72 11.86
CA ASN A 73 -2.50 15.18 11.94
C ASN A 73 -1.37 15.78 12.80
N ASP A 74 -0.72 14.97 13.63
CA ASP A 74 0.42 15.34 14.46
C ASP A 74 1.36 14.14 14.73
N LEU A 75 2.58 14.42 15.19
CA LEU A 75 3.61 13.40 15.39
C LEU A 75 3.23 12.35 16.45
N SER A 76 2.41 12.70 17.44
CA SER A 76 1.95 11.77 18.47
C SER A 76 1.01 10.71 17.90
N ASN A 77 0.31 10.98 16.79
CA ASN A 77 -0.58 10.00 16.19
C ASN A 77 0.17 8.76 15.66
N PHE A 78 1.44 8.89 15.27
CA PHE A 78 2.26 7.74 14.88
C PHE A 78 2.46 6.75 16.04
N TYR A 79 2.56 7.26 17.27
CA TYR A 79 2.69 6.40 18.44
C TYR A 79 1.44 5.56 18.68
N GLU A 80 0.26 6.16 18.52
CA GLU A 80 -1.02 5.46 18.63
C GLU A 80 -1.22 4.43 17.50
N LEU A 81 -0.84 4.77 16.26
CA LEU A 81 -0.86 3.83 15.12
C LEU A 81 -0.02 2.57 15.39
N VAL A 82 1.17 2.74 16.00
CA VAL A 82 2.05 1.60 16.32
C VAL A 82 1.46 0.71 17.41
N LYS A 83 0.74 1.27 18.39
CA LYS A 83 0.05 0.47 19.41
C LYS A 83 -1.08 -0.35 18.80
N GLU A 84 -1.94 0.28 18.00
CA GLU A 84 -3.09 -0.39 17.37
C GLU A 84 -2.64 -1.59 16.53
N GLU A 85 -1.61 -1.45 15.70
CA GLU A 85 -1.08 -2.56 14.89
C GLU A 85 -0.42 -3.68 15.72
N ARG A 86 0.00 -3.41 16.96
CA ARG A 86 0.50 -4.45 17.89
C ARG A 86 -0.62 -5.21 18.60
N HIS A 87 -1.79 -4.58 18.77
CA HIS A 87 -2.94 -5.19 19.43
C HIS A 87 -3.79 -6.06 18.49
N ASP A 88 -3.79 -5.78 17.18
CA ASP A 88 -4.45 -6.59 16.14
C ASP A 88 -3.82 -7.98 15.92
N GLY A 89 -2.75 -8.32 16.63
CA GLY A 89 -2.03 -9.60 16.54
C GLY A 89 -2.32 -10.61 17.66
N ASN A 90 -3.33 -10.36 18.50
CA ASN A 90 -3.68 -11.20 19.66
C ASN A 90 -5.08 -11.82 19.53
#